data_AF-A0A1F5YUZ8-F1
#
_entry.id   AF-A0A1F5YUZ8-F1
#
_cell.length_a   1.000
_cell.length_b   1.000
_cell.length_c   1.000
_cell.angle_alpha   90.00
_cell.angle_beta   90.00
_cell.angle_gamma   90.00
#
_symmetry.space_group_name_H-M   'P 1'
#
loop_
_entity.id
_entity.type
_entity.pdbx_description
1 polymer ?
#
loop_
_entity_poly.entity_id
_entity_poly.type
_entity_poly.pdbx_seq_one_letter_code
_entity_poly.pdbx_strand_id
1 'polypeptide(L)'
;MPTDEFILDLISKLPFILIRIFTVILLLMHLLFSVVIVRQTRILSKIVEAKFSPTIQLISVLHLMASLGVLLFTIIYLFFLNL
;
A
#
# COMPACT_ATOMS: atom_id res chain seq x y z
N MET A 1 -25.48 -28.58 -0.54
CA MET A 1 -24.08 -29.05 -0.57
C MET A 1 -23.81 -29.77 0.73
N PRO A 2 -23.26 -30.99 0.70
CA PRO A 2 -22.73 -31.63 1.88
C PRO A 2 -21.64 -30.73 2.51
N THR A 3 -21.56 -30.71 3.83
CA THR A 3 -20.63 -29.86 4.61
C THR A 3 -19.17 -30.04 4.19
N ASP A 4 -18.81 -31.24 3.75
CA ASP A 4 -17.45 -31.60 3.38
C ASP A 4 -17.01 -30.93 2.08
N GLU A 5 -17.92 -30.76 1.12
CA GLU A 5 -17.67 -30.02 -0.13
C GLU A 5 -17.45 -28.52 0.13
N PHE A 6 -18.20 -27.94 1.07
CA PHE A 6 -18.04 -26.54 1.45
C PHE A 6 -16.68 -26.26 2.11
N ILE A 7 -16.24 -27.16 2.99
CA ILE A 7 -14.95 -27.04 3.67
C ILE A 7 -13.80 -27.17 2.67
N LEU A 8 -13.87 -28.14 1.75
CA LEU A 8 -12.85 -28.33 0.72
C LEU A 8 -12.76 -27.15 -0.25
N ASP A 9 -13.90 -26.58 -0.67
CA ASP A 9 -13.92 -25.39 -1.53
C ASP A 9 -13.28 -24.18 -0.82
N LEU A 10 -13.58 -23.98 0.47
CA LEU A 10 -13.00 -22.90 1.25
C LEU A 10 -11.48 -23.06 1.39
N ILE A 11 -11.00 -24.26 1.73
CA ILE A 11 -9.56 -24.57 1.86
C ILE A 11 -8.84 -24.31 0.53
N SER A 12 -9.46 -24.65 -0.60
CA SER A 12 -8.86 -24.43 -1.92
C SER A 12 -8.67 -22.95 -2.28
N LYS A 13 -9.58 -22.07 -1.81
CA LYS A 13 -9.57 -20.62 -2.07
C LYS A 13 -8.76 -19.83 -1.05
N LEU A 14 -8.54 -20.40 0.14
CA LEU A 14 -7.91 -19.74 1.27
C LEU A 14 -6.51 -19.17 0.97
N PRO A 15 -5.60 -19.87 0.27
CA PRO A 15 -4.28 -19.33 -0.06
C PRO A 15 -4.36 -18.04 -0.88
N PHE A 16 -5.26 -17.99 -1.85
CA PHE A 16 -5.43 -16.83 -2.72
C PHE A 16 -6.04 -15.64 -1.98
N ILE A 17 -7.02 -15.89 -1.11
CA ILE A 17 -7.59 -14.87 -0.22
C ILE A 17 -6.51 -14.30 0.71
N LEU A 18 -5.68 -15.17 1.31
CA LEU A 18 -4.59 -14.74 2.18
C LEU A 18 -3.58 -13.85 1.45
N ILE A 19 -3.15 -14.23 0.24
CA ILE A 19 -2.23 -13.42 -0.57
C ILE A 19 -2.83 -12.03 -0.80
N ARG A 20 -4.10 -11.95 -1.23
CA ARG A 20 -4.77 -10.67 -1.50
C ARG A 20 -4.80 -9.77 -0.28
N ILE A 21 -5.23 -10.30 0.87
CA ILE A 21 -5.31 -9.53 2.12
C ILE A 21 -3.91 -9.07 2.55
N PHE A 22 -2.93 -9.99 2.51
CA PHE A 22 -1.56 -9.69 2.91
C PHE A 22 -0.92 -8.62 2.03
N THR A 23 -1.10 -8.68 0.70
CA THR A 23 -0.62 -7.66 -0.23
C THR A 23 -1.22 -6.29 0.07
N VAL A 24 -2.53 -6.20 0.35
CA VAL A 24 -3.17 -4.93 0.72
C VAL A 24 -2.61 -4.38 2.02
N ILE A 25 -2.42 -5.22 3.04
CA ILE A 25 -1.83 -4.81 4.32
C ILE A 25 -0.42 -4.25 4.13
N LEU A 26 0.42 -4.92 3.33
CA LEU A 26 1.77 -4.44 3.04
C LEU A 26 1.76 -3.08 2.31
N LEU A 27 0.85 -2.89 1.35
CA LEU A 27 0.72 -1.61 0.65
C LEU A 27 0.17 -0.51 1.55
N LEU A 28 -0.72 -0.82 2.49
CA LEU A 28 -1.15 0.14 3.51
C LEU A 28 0.01 0.57 4.41
N MET A 29 0.84 -0.37 4.85
CA MET A 29 2.05 -0.05 5.62
C MET A 29 3.04 0.79 4.79
N HIS A 30 3.20 0.48 3.51
CA HIS A 30 4.02 1.28 2.60
C HIS A 30 3.47 2.71 2.44
N LEU A 31 2.15 2.87 2.29
CA LEU A 31 1.50 4.18 2.21
C LEU A 31 1.71 5.00 3.50
N LEU A 32 1.53 4.37 4.67
CA LEU A 32 1.82 5.00 5.96
C LEU A 32 3.27 5.45 6.04
N PHE A 33 4.21 4.64 5.57
CA PHE A 33 5.61 5.00 5.50
C PHE A 33 5.87 6.19 4.57
N SER A 34 5.23 6.26 3.40
CA SER A 34 5.32 7.43 2.51
C SER A 34 4.80 8.71 3.19
N VAL A 35 3.72 8.63 3.97
CA VAL A 35 3.22 9.77 4.78
C VAL A 35 4.26 10.22 5.80
N VAL A 36 4.88 9.27 6.50
CA VAL A 36 5.95 9.56 7.46
C VAL A 36 7.12 10.27 6.78
N ILE A 37 7.54 9.82 5.59
CA ILE A 37 8.63 10.47 4.84
C ILE A 37 8.28 11.92 4.54
N VAL A 38 7.08 12.22 4.00
CA VAL A 38 6.68 13.61 3.69
C VAL A 38 6.75 14.50 4.93
N ARG A 39 6.28 14.00 6.07
CA ARG A 39 6.36 14.72 7.34
C ARG A 39 7.82 14.95 7.76
N GLN A 40 8.65 13.93 7.67
CA GLN A 40 10.07 14.02 8.06
C GLN A 40 10.85 14.97 7.15
N THR A 41 10.62 14.94 5.84
CA THR A 41 11.25 15.88 4.89
C THR A 41 10.95 17.33 5.26
N ARG A 42 9.70 17.63 5.64
CA ARG A 42 9.29 18.99 6.07
C ARG A 42 9.90 19.40 7.42
N ILE A 43 10.08 18.46 8.34
CA ILE A 43 10.69 18.74 9.64
C ILE A 43 12.20 19.00 9.47
N LEU A 44 12.88 18.12 8.74
CA LEU A 44 14.30 18.23 8.42
C LEU A 44 14.64 19.54 7.69
N SER A 45 13.80 19.95 6.73
CA SER A 45 13.99 21.20 6.00
C SER A 45 13.88 22.45 6.88
N LYS A 46 13.19 22.37 8.03
CA LYS A 46 13.04 23.48 8.97
C LYS A 46 14.14 23.50 10.03
N ILE A 47 14.53 22.34 10.55
CA ILE A 47 15.42 22.25 11.71
C ILE A 47 16.89 22.38 11.29
N VAL A 48 17.28 21.76 10.17
CA VAL A 48 18.70 21.60 9.86
C VAL A 48 19.26 22.82 9.13
N GLU A 49 18.45 23.77 8.66
CA GLU A 49 18.82 24.87 7.73
C GLU A 49 19.65 24.44 6.50
N ALA A 50 19.94 23.15 6.36
CA ALA A 50 20.31 22.54 5.11
C ALA A 50 19.18 22.91 4.17
N LYS A 51 19.54 23.59 3.09
CA LYS A 51 18.68 23.83 1.92
C LYS A 51 18.31 22.47 1.34
N PHE A 52 17.48 21.70 2.04
CA PHE A 52 16.85 20.52 1.52
C PHE A 52 16.14 21.01 0.29
N SER A 53 16.65 20.56 -0.86
CA SER A 53 16.21 21.09 -2.14
C SER A 53 14.69 20.94 -2.19
N PRO A 54 13.93 21.99 -2.59
CA PRO A 54 12.48 21.87 -2.79
C PRO A 54 12.11 20.64 -3.65
N THR A 55 13.05 20.19 -4.48
CA THR A 55 13.03 18.91 -5.21
C THR A 55 12.78 17.69 -4.33
N ILE A 56 13.43 17.55 -3.17
CA ILE A 56 13.25 16.38 -2.28
C ILE A 56 11.84 16.39 -1.68
N GLN A 57 11.33 17.57 -1.34
CA GLN A 57 9.95 17.72 -0.86
C GLN A 57 8.94 17.39 -1.96
N LEU A 58 9.20 17.80 -3.20
CA LEU A 58 8.37 17.43 -4.34
C LEU A 58 8.37 15.92 -4.57
N ILE A 59 9.56 15.29 -4.56
CA ILE A 59 9.71 13.85 -4.76
C ILE A 59 8.96 13.06 -3.67
N SER A 60 9.03 13.48 -2.41
CA SER A 60 8.32 12.77 -1.33
C SER A 60 6.80 12.88 -1.47
N VAL A 61 6.27 14.02 -1.90
CA VAL A 61 4.83 14.18 -2.19
C VAL A 61 4.42 13.33 -3.40
N LEU A 62 5.21 13.33 -4.48
CA LEU A 62 4.96 12.48 -5.66
C LEU A 62 5.00 11.00 -5.29
N HIS A 63 5.94 10.58 -4.45
CA HIS A 63 6.01 9.21 -3.95
C HIS A 63 4.77 8.83 -3.13
N LEU A 64 4.26 9.73 -2.28
CA LEU A 64 3.00 9.51 -1.57
C LEU A 64 1.81 9.34 -2.52
N MET A 65 1.70 10.19 -3.56
CA MET A 65 0.64 10.09 -4.57
C MET A 65 0.74 8.79 -5.37
N ALA A 66 1.96 8.39 -5.77
CA ALA A 66 2.20 7.13 -6.46
C ALA A 66 1.85 5.92 -5.58
N SER A 67 2.24 5.93 -4.30
CA SER A 67 1.92 4.89 -3.32
C SER A 67 0.40 4.73 -3.14
N LEU A 68 -0.33 5.85 -3.06
CA LEU A 68 -1.80 5.85 -3.03
C LEU A 68 -2.39 5.28 -4.33
N GLY A 69 -1.86 5.69 -5.48
CA GLY A 69 -2.28 5.19 -6.79
C GLY A 69 -2.08 3.68 -6.92
N VAL A 70 -0.93 3.15 -6.49
CA VAL A 70 -0.64 1.72 -6.48
C VAL A 70 -1.60 0.98 -5.56
N LEU A 71 -1.87 1.47 -4.34
CA LEU A 71 -2.83 0.84 -3.44
C LEU A 71 -4.23 0.76 -4.06
N LEU A 72 -4.74 1.86 -4.60
CA LEU A 72 -6.05 1.91 -5.24
C LEU A 72 -6.12 0.97 -6.45
N PHE A 73 -5.10 1.00 -7.31
CA PHE A 73 -5.00 0.10 -8.45
C PHE A 73 -4.96 -1.38 -8.02
N THR A 74 -4.16 -1.73 -7.01
CA THR A 74 -4.06 -3.09 -6.50
C THR A 74 -5.40 -3.56 -5.89
N ILE A 75 -6.12 -2.70 -5.17
CA ILE A 75 -7.46 -3.04 -4.66
C ILE A 75 -8.42 -3.29 -5.84
N ILE A 76 -8.42 -2.42 -6.85
CA ILE A 76 -9.25 -2.63 -8.04
C ILE A 76 -8.89 -3.94 -8.75
N TYR A 77 -7.60 -4.18 -8.97
CA TYR A 77 -7.10 -5.36 -9.66
C TYR A 77 -7.45 -6.66 -8.92
N LEU A 78 -7.17 -6.73 -7.62
CA LEU A 78 -7.34 -7.97 -6.84
C LEU A 78 -8.80 -8.28 -6.49
N PHE A 79 -9.65 -7.27 -6.27
CA PHE A 79 -11.02 -7.50 -5.80
C PHE A 79 -12.09 -7.36 -6.88
N PHE A 80 -11.86 -6.54 -7.92
CA PHE A 80 -12.88 -6.29 -8.94
C PHE A 80 -12.55 -6.98 -10.27
N LEU A 81 -11.30 -6.94 -10.71
CA LEU A 81 -10.90 -7.54 -11.98
C LEU A 81 -10.64 -9.05 -11.86
N ASN A 82 -10.30 -9.53 -10.65
CA ASN A 82 -10.22 -10.96 -10.31
C ASN A 82 -9.33 -11.78 -11.28
N LEU A 83 -8.39 -11.13 -11.98
CA LEU A 83 -7.38 -11.73 -12.87
C LEU A 83 -6.21 -12.33 -12.08
#